data_AF-A0A961C1T5-F1
#
_entry.id   AF-A0A961C1T5-F1
#
_cell.length_a   1.000
_cell.length_b   1.000
_cell.length_c   1.000
_cell.angle_alpha   90.00
_cell.angle_beta   90.00
_cell.angle_gamma   90.00
#
_symmetry.space_group_name_H-M   'P 1'
#
loop_
_entity.id
_entity.type
_entity.pdbx_description
1 polymer ?
#
loop_
_entity_poly.entity_id
_entity_poly.type
_entity_poly.pdbx_seq_one_letter_code
_entity_poly.pdbx_strand_id
1 'polypeptide(L)'
;MRTTITVSDDVAAEMERLRRVEGLGPSEALNRLARRGMAARDAPPRPYVHRTADLGLMVDVSNIGDVLDLLDDLDARPDAGGQHRDR
;
A
#
# COMPACT_ATOMS: atom_id res chain seq x y z
N MET A 1 5.77 11.31 -36.20
CA MET A 1 5.83 12.76 -35.90
C MET A 1 7.16 13.06 -35.21
N ARG A 2 7.79 14.19 -35.50
CA ARG A 2 9.04 14.64 -34.85
C ARG A 2 8.69 15.72 -33.84
N THR A 3 9.06 15.50 -32.58
CA THR A 3 8.82 16.46 -31.49
C THR A 3 10.03 16.47 -30.59
N THR A 4 10.41 17.66 -30.13
CA THR A 4 11.43 17.83 -29.09
C THR A 4 10.72 17.94 -27.76
N ILE A 5 11.12 17.13 -26.79
CA ILE A 5 10.58 17.16 -25.43
C ILE A 5 11.72 17.20 -24.43
N THR A 6 11.46 17.77 -23.26
CA THR A 6 12.33 17.65 -22.09
C THR A 6 11.82 16.50 -21.24
N VAL A 7 12.72 15.64 -20.77
CA VAL A 7 12.41 14.53 -19.87
C VAL A 7 13.12 14.74 -18.54
N SER A 8 12.50 14.28 -17.45
CA SER A 8 13.12 14.23 -16.14
C SER A 8 14.21 13.15 -16.06
N ASP A 9 15.09 13.27 -15.06
CA ASP A 9 16.26 12.40 -14.92
C ASP A 9 15.89 10.92 -14.72
N ASP A 10 14.79 10.65 -14.01
CA ASP A 10 14.27 9.30 -13.79
C ASP A 10 13.78 8.64 -15.08
N VAL A 11 13.07 9.41 -15.92
CA VAL A 11 12.61 8.95 -17.24
C VAL A 11 13.80 8.71 -18.17
N ALA A 12 14.81 9.59 -18.15
CA ALA A 12 16.03 9.42 -18.93
C ALA A 12 16.80 8.15 -18.51
N ALA A 13 16.91 7.88 -17.21
CA ALA A 13 17.55 6.68 -16.69
C ALA A 13 16.83 5.40 -17.11
N GLU A 14 15.49 5.38 -17.07
CA GLU A 14 14.71 4.22 -17.51
C GLU A 14 14.78 4.03 -19.04
N MET A 15 14.77 5.12 -19.82
CA MET A 15 15.04 5.04 -21.26
C MET A 15 16.40 4.39 -21.52
N GLU A 16 17.45 4.78 -20.80
CA GLU A 16 18.78 4.18 -20.97
C GLU A 16 18.83 2.71 -20.57
N ARG A 17 18.10 2.30 -19.54
CA ARG A 17 17.94 0.88 -19.18
C ARG A 17 17.32 0.10 -20.35
N LEU A 18 16.24 0.62 -20.93
CA LEU A 18 15.57 0.00 -22.08
C LEU A 18 16.46 -0.11 -23.31
N ARG A 19 17.24 0.93 -23.59
CA ARG A 19 18.22 0.93 -24.68
C ARG A 19 19.28 -0.16 -24.49
N ARG A 20 19.80 -0.32 -23.28
CA ARG A 20 20.84 -1.32 -22.97
C ARG A 20 20.32 -2.75 -22.96
N VAL A 21 19.15 -2.99 -22.35
CA VAL A 21 18.61 -4.35 -22.18
C VAL A 21 17.97 -4.86 -23.46
N GLU A 22 17.32 -3.99 -24.23
CA GLU A 22 16.46 -4.40 -25.35
C GLU A 22 16.90 -3.82 -26.69
N GLY A 23 18.01 -3.07 -26.73
CA GLY A 23 18.58 -2.52 -27.97
C GLY A 23 17.73 -1.42 -28.62
N LEU A 24 16.79 -0.82 -27.89
CA LEU A 24 15.84 0.14 -28.44
C LEU A 24 16.50 1.47 -28.81
N GLY A 25 15.95 2.14 -29.83
CA GLY A 25 16.30 3.53 -30.13
C GLY A 25 15.72 4.53 -29.10
N PRO A 26 16.24 5.76 -29.00
CA PRO A 26 15.75 6.75 -28.02
C PRO A 26 14.25 7.06 -28.15
N SER A 27 13.78 7.31 -29.38
CA SER A 27 12.36 7.58 -29.63
C SER A 27 11.48 6.36 -29.39
N GLU A 28 12.01 5.17 -29.58
CA GLU A 28 11.28 3.92 -29.34
C GLU A 28 11.13 3.64 -27.85
N ALA A 29 12.20 3.81 -27.08
CA ALA A 29 12.17 3.71 -25.62
C ALA A 29 11.13 4.68 -25.02
N LEU A 30 11.15 5.95 -25.45
CA LEU A 30 10.19 6.97 -25.02
C LEU A 30 8.74 6.57 -25.36
N ASN A 31 8.47 6.22 -26.61
CA ASN A 31 7.13 5.84 -27.05
C ASN A 31 6.62 4.61 -26.29
N ARG A 32 7.51 3.69 -25.93
CA ARG A 32 7.12 2.51 -25.15
C ARG A 32 6.76 2.87 -23.72
N LEU A 33 7.51 3.75 -23.07
CA LEU A 33 7.15 4.26 -21.74
C LEU A 33 5.81 5.01 -21.77
N ALA A 34 5.60 5.88 -22.76
CA ALA A 34 4.35 6.59 -22.94
C ALA A 34 3.15 5.63 -23.11
N ARG A 35 3.28 4.62 -23.97
CA ARG A 35 2.22 3.61 -24.18
C ARG A 35 1.94 2.80 -22.92
N ARG A 36 2.97 2.38 -22.18
CA ARG A 36 2.81 1.68 -20.89
C ARG A 36 2.09 2.54 -19.86
N GLY A 37 2.45 3.83 -19.76
CA GLY A 37 1.80 4.77 -18.86
C GLY A 37 0.33 5.03 -19.19
N MET A 38 -0.01 5.15 -20.49
CA MET A 38 -1.40 5.28 -20.93
C MET A 38 -2.22 4.01 -20.63
N ALA A 39 -1.68 2.84 -20.94
CA ALA A 39 -2.37 1.56 -20.68
C ALA A 39 -2.61 1.29 -19.18
N ALA A 40 -1.72 1.76 -18.31
CA ALA A 40 -1.88 1.61 -16.87
C ALA A 40 -3.06 2.40 -16.29
N ARG A 41 -3.47 3.51 -16.94
CA ARG A 41 -4.65 4.29 -16.54
C ARG A 41 -5.97 3.60 -16.87
N ASP A 42 -5.99 2.81 -17.94
CA ASP A 42 -7.19 2.12 -18.42
C ASP A 42 -7.37 0.74 -17.77
N ALA A 43 -6.42 0.30 -16.95
CA ALA A 43 -6.54 -0.94 -16.21
C ALA A 43 -7.61 -0.80 -15.12
N PRO A 44 -8.60 -1.71 -15.04
CA PRO A 44 -9.58 -1.68 -13.95
C PRO A 44 -8.83 -1.80 -12.62
N PRO A 45 -9.24 -1.05 -11.57
CA PRO A 45 -8.65 -1.20 -10.26
C PRO A 45 -8.73 -2.67 -9.83
N ARG A 46 -7.65 -3.19 -9.26
CA ARG A 46 -7.66 -4.55 -8.72
C ARG A 46 -8.81 -4.64 -7.72
N PRO A 47 -9.67 -5.67 -7.80
CA PRO A 47 -10.73 -5.86 -6.82
C PRO A 47 -10.13 -5.86 -5.42
N TYR A 48 -10.74 -5.09 -4.51
CA TYR A 48 -10.40 -5.17 -3.11
C TYR A 48 -10.77 -6.58 -2.61
N VAL A 49 -9.77 -7.30 -2.09
CA VAL A 49 -9.97 -8.60 -1.45
C VAL A 49 -9.67 -8.42 0.02
N HIS A 50 -10.71 -8.29 0.83
CA HIS A 50 -10.59 -8.26 2.28
C HIS A 50 -10.00 -9.60 2.75
N ARG A 51 -8.87 -9.57 3.44
CA ARG A 51 -8.29 -10.74 4.08
C ARG A 51 -8.71 -10.72 5.54
N THR A 52 -9.68 -11.55 5.90
CA THR A 52 -9.93 -11.86 7.31
C THR A 52 -8.85 -12.82 7.79
N ALA A 53 -8.46 -12.66 9.05
CA ALA A 53 -7.71 -13.66 9.79
C ALA A 53 -8.50 -13.96 11.06
N ASP A 54 -8.50 -15.22 11.47
CA ASP A 54 -9.03 -15.58 12.79
C ASP A 54 -8.03 -15.07 13.83
N LEU A 55 -8.42 -14.03 14.57
CA LEU A 55 -7.60 -13.45 15.63
C LEU A 55 -7.77 -14.22 16.95
N GLY A 56 -8.68 -15.20 17.01
CA GLY A 56 -9.13 -15.81 18.25
C GLY A 56 -9.95 -14.79 19.06
N LEU A 57 -11.27 -14.91 19.01
CA LEU A 57 -12.14 -14.11 19.87
C LEU A 57 -11.96 -14.55 21.33
N MET A 58 -11.37 -13.68 22.17
CA MET A 58 -11.35 -13.88 23.62
C MET A 58 -12.71 -13.56 24.28
N VAL A 59 -13.56 -12.78 23.59
CA VAL A 59 -14.90 -12.35 24.02
C VAL A 59 -15.84 -12.42 22.81
N ASP A 60 -17.09 -12.85 22.99
CA ASP A 60 -18.08 -12.91 21.90
C ASP A 60 -18.49 -11.48 21.48
N VAL A 61 -18.17 -11.11 20.24
CA VAL A 61 -18.47 -9.78 19.66
C VAL A 61 -19.76 -9.75 18.85
N SER A 62 -20.53 -10.85 18.84
CA SER A 62 -21.85 -10.88 18.20
C SER A 62 -22.86 -9.98 18.91
N ASN A 63 -22.64 -9.69 20.21
CA ASN A 63 -23.35 -8.67 20.97
C ASN A 63 -22.38 -7.56 21.38
N ILE A 64 -22.37 -6.47 20.61
CA ILE A 64 -21.45 -5.33 20.83
C ILE A 64 -21.73 -4.62 22.16
N GLY A 65 -22.98 -4.61 22.65
CA GLY A 65 -23.34 -3.94 23.90
C GLY A 65 -22.61 -4.52 25.11
N ASP A 66 -22.69 -5.83 25.29
CA ASP A 66 -22.06 -6.53 26.41
C ASP A 66 -20.52 -6.39 26.40
N VAL A 67 -19.91 -6.28 25.22
CA VAL A 67 -18.46 -6.07 25.08
C VAL A 67 -18.06 -4.66 25.51
N LEU A 68 -18.86 -3.65 25.15
CA LEU A 68 -18.59 -2.27 25.55
C LEU A 68 -18.77 -2.09 27.06
N ASP A 69 -19.81 -2.68 27.65
CA ASP A 69 -20.01 -2.65 29.10
C ASP A 69 -18.84 -3.33 29.85
N LEU A 70 -18.29 -4.43 29.33
CA LEU A 70 -17.10 -5.08 29.89
C LEU A 70 -15.86 -4.17 29.84
N LEU A 71 -15.69 -3.40 28.76
CA LEU A 71 -14.55 -2.48 28.61
C LEU A 71 -14.67 -1.31 29.57
N ASP A 72 -15.85 -0.74 29.74
CA ASP A 72 -16.11 0.34 30.71
C ASP A 72 -15.83 -0.13 32.15
N ASP A 73 -16.21 -1.37 32.49
CA ASP A 73 -15.91 -1.99 33.78
C ASP A 73 -14.40 -2.24 34.01
N LEU A 74 -13.65 -2.53 32.94
CA LEU A 74 -12.19 -2.69 33.01
C LEU A 74 -11.48 -1.35 33.19
N ASP A 75 -11.91 -0.31 32.46
CA ASP A 75 -11.35 1.04 32.57
C ASP A 75 -11.70 1.70 33.92
N ALA A 76 -12.85 1.34 34.51
CA ALA A 76 -13.27 1.81 35.83
C ALA A 76 -12.54 1.12 37.00
N ARG A 77 -11.83 0.01 36.76
CA ARG A 77 -10.97 -0.62 37.77
C ARG A 77 -9.59 0.04 37.77
N PRO A 78 -9.19 0.75 38.83
CA PRO A 78 -7.83 1.24 38.93
C PRO A 78 -6.88 0.05 39.02
N ASP A 79 -5.86 0.07 38.17
CA ASP A 79 -4.80 -0.93 38.01
C ASP A 79 -4.35 -1.51 39.36
N ALA A 80 -4.79 -2.73 39.67
CA ALA A 80 -4.18 -3.51 40.73
C ALA A 80 -2.86 -4.12 40.21
N GLY A 81 -1.82 -3.29 40.08
CA GLY A 81 -0.43 -3.76 40.14
C GLY A 81 0.41 -3.64 38.88
N GLY A 82 0.83 -2.42 38.55
CA GLY A 82 2.14 -2.18 37.93
C GLY A 82 3.23 -2.14 39.00
N GLN A 83 3.87 -3.28 39.27
CA GLN A 83 5.13 -3.31 40.04
C GLN A 83 6.20 -2.54 39.25
N HIS A 84 6.37 -1.26 39.57
CA HIS A 84 7.54 -0.51 39.15
C HIS A 84 8.74 -1.02 39.96
N ARG A 85 9.60 -1.79 39.29
CA ARG A 85 10.97 -2.02 39.73
C ARG A 85 11.64 -0.66 39.89
N ASP A 86 12.07 -0.34 41.11
CA ASP A 86 13.23 0.50 41.40
C ASP A 86 13.58 0.43 42.89
N ARG A 87 14.35 -0.60 43.26
CA ARG A 87 15.58 -0.52 44.06
C ARG A 87 16.15 -1.91 44.35
#